data_AF-A0A8T5BLI1-F1
#
_entry.id   AF-A0A8T5BLI1-F1
#
_cell.length_a   1.000
_cell.length_b   1.000
_cell.length_c   1.000
_cell.angle_alpha   90.00
_cell.angle_beta   90.00
_cell.angle_gamma   90.00
#
_symmetry.space_group_name_H-M   'P 1'
#
loop_
_entity.id
_entity.type
_entity.pdbx_description
1 polymer ?
#
loop_
_entity_poly.entity_id
_entity_poly.type
_entity_poly.pdbx_seq_one_letter_code
_entity_poly.pdbx_strand_id
1 'polypeptide(L)'
;VQGMTMSLVYQRSFIRVWIAPFIGFGLAVATLTIAKHHRAIINALRSLVKISSSPEIFQKRGILPFKIILIFFLVGTLGSVVLVYFLVPDFPIWISLVIAFLIGPVYALISARSVGETGFGITIPYIWEGTILLSGYGGIGPWLISPIFEGGAPANFTQTIKIAYLTETKPVSFFKAYLISIVVSSILSFLFVSFFWKLAPIPSSAYPWTMVQWPVNVLTSGTWWTKKITFQTDSIIISFIIIIIIGVLGETLARYTSIPFSLVALVAGTGQLPYIAVPIFIGALIGKYIIQRIIGKEKWNNYRYILFAGVAAGEGLSIAISVAAVMLTKTAWTGIF
;
A
#
# COMPACT_ATOMS: atom_id res chain seq x y z
N VAL A 1 -25.09 1.91 -20.40
CA VAL A 1 -24.33 2.57 -21.49
C VAL A 1 -23.47 1.51 -22.17
N GLN A 2 -23.96 0.93 -23.27
CA GLN A 2 -23.18 0.01 -24.10
C GLN A 2 -22.08 0.82 -24.83
N GLY A 3 -20.84 0.34 -24.82
CA GLY A 3 -19.70 0.96 -25.52
C GLY A 3 -18.65 1.67 -24.65
N MET A 4 -18.81 1.74 -23.32
CA MET A 4 -17.71 2.21 -22.45
C MET A 4 -16.68 1.10 -22.22
N THR A 5 -15.39 1.43 -22.35
CA THR A 5 -14.30 0.52 -21.99
C THR A 5 -14.35 0.18 -20.50
N MET A 6 -13.88 -1.02 -20.13
CA MET A 6 -13.83 -1.48 -18.73
C MET A 6 -13.14 -0.46 -17.80
N SER A 7 -12.09 0.20 -18.30
CA SER A 7 -11.37 1.26 -17.59
C SER A 7 -12.25 2.47 -17.25
N LEU A 8 -13.05 2.97 -18.21
CA LEU A 8 -13.95 4.11 -17.97
C LEU A 8 -15.12 3.75 -17.04
N VAL A 9 -15.64 2.52 -17.16
CA VAL A 9 -16.69 2.01 -16.26
C VAL A 9 -16.16 1.95 -14.84
N TYR A 10 -14.96 1.39 -14.64
CA TYR A 10 -14.31 1.34 -13.34
C TYR A 10 -14.04 2.73 -12.78
N GLN A 11 -13.43 3.64 -13.54
CA GLN A 11 -13.11 4.98 -13.06
C GLN A 11 -14.37 5.73 -12.60
N ARG A 12 -15.45 5.69 -13.39
CA ARG A 12 -16.70 6.40 -13.07
C ARG A 12 -17.46 5.75 -11.93
N SER A 13 -17.53 4.42 -11.88
CA SER A 13 -18.19 3.71 -10.78
C SER A 13 -17.44 3.93 -9.48
N PHE A 14 -16.10 3.88 -9.52
CA PHE A 14 -15.27 4.12 -8.37
C PHE A 14 -15.51 5.51 -7.81
N ILE A 15 -15.36 6.55 -8.64
CA ILE A 15 -15.47 7.94 -8.20
C ILE A 15 -16.86 8.31 -7.68
N ARG A 16 -17.94 7.83 -8.35
CA ARG A 16 -19.31 8.28 -8.02
C ARG A 16 -20.00 7.43 -6.96
N VAL A 17 -19.69 6.13 -6.91
CA VAL A 17 -20.45 5.17 -6.10
C VAL A 17 -19.58 4.62 -4.98
N TRP A 18 -18.33 4.22 -5.27
CA TRP A 18 -17.55 3.41 -4.34
C TRP A 18 -16.61 4.18 -3.41
N ILE A 19 -16.23 5.42 -3.73
CA ILE A 19 -15.37 6.24 -2.85
C ILE A 19 -15.94 6.31 -1.43
N ALA A 20 -17.21 6.71 -1.29
CA ALA A 20 -17.84 6.88 0.02
C ALA A 20 -17.97 5.56 0.79
N PRO A 21 -18.49 4.45 0.21
CA PRO A 21 -18.46 3.14 0.83
C PRO A 21 -17.07 2.69 1.27
N PHE A 22 -16.04 2.84 0.44
CA PHE A 22 -14.68 2.39 0.80
C PHE A 22 -14.09 3.16 1.98
N ILE A 23 -14.39 4.45 2.12
CA ILE A 23 -14.02 5.22 3.31
C ILE A 23 -14.72 4.63 4.54
N GLY A 24 -16.04 4.37 4.45
CA GLY A 24 -16.81 3.73 5.52
C GLY A 24 -16.27 2.35 5.90
N PHE A 25 -15.88 1.53 4.92
CA PHE A 25 -15.30 0.21 5.14
C PHE A 25 -13.96 0.32 5.88
N GLY A 26 -13.07 1.21 5.42
CA GLY A 26 -11.76 1.44 6.04
C GLY A 26 -11.89 1.91 7.50
N LEU A 27 -12.80 2.85 7.77
CA LEU A 27 -13.08 3.34 9.12
C LEU A 27 -13.67 2.26 10.03
N ALA A 28 -14.58 1.42 9.51
CA ALA A 28 -15.19 0.34 10.27
C ALA A 28 -14.15 -0.70 10.71
N VAL A 29 -13.28 -1.12 9.79
CA VAL A 29 -12.22 -2.07 10.15
C VAL A 29 -11.18 -1.44 11.06
N ALA A 30 -10.81 -0.17 10.84
CA ALA A 30 -9.93 0.56 11.75
C ALA A 30 -10.48 0.54 13.18
N THR A 31 -11.76 0.88 13.33
CA THR A 31 -12.45 0.92 14.63
C THR A 31 -12.47 -0.45 15.31
N LEU A 32 -12.90 -1.49 14.60
CA LEU A 32 -12.96 -2.85 15.16
C LEU A 32 -11.58 -3.42 15.47
N THR A 33 -10.58 -3.15 14.62
CA THR A 33 -9.20 -3.61 14.83
C THR A 33 -8.60 -2.97 16.07
N ILE A 34 -8.76 -1.65 16.24
CA ILE A 34 -8.31 -0.94 17.44
C ILE A 34 -9.04 -1.46 18.68
N ALA A 35 -10.38 -1.54 18.64
CA ALA A 35 -11.18 -1.99 19.77
C ALA A 35 -10.79 -3.40 20.24
N LYS A 36 -10.62 -4.33 19.30
CA LYS A 36 -10.27 -5.73 19.58
C LYS A 36 -8.83 -5.91 20.04
N HIS A 37 -7.89 -5.19 19.44
CA HIS A 37 -6.46 -5.41 19.63
C HIS A 37 -5.76 -4.33 20.46
N HIS A 38 -6.49 -3.44 21.12
CA HIS A 38 -5.91 -2.36 21.94
C HIS A 38 -4.86 -2.87 22.94
N ARG A 39 -5.11 -4.01 23.62
CA ARG A 39 -4.14 -4.60 24.56
C ARG A 39 -2.87 -5.09 23.86
N ALA A 40 -3.01 -5.72 22.70
CA ALA A 40 -1.86 -6.20 21.92
C ALA A 40 -1.01 -5.04 21.42
N ILE A 41 -1.63 -3.95 20.96
CA ILE A 41 -0.94 -2.72 20.55
C ILE A 41 -0.19 -2.10 21.74
N ILE A 42 -0.86 -1.95 22.89
CA ILE A 42 -0.24 -1.42 24.12
C ILE A 42 0.93 -2.31 24.57
N ASN A 43 0.76 -3.63 24.53
CA ASN A 43 1.82 -4.58 24.91
C ASN A 43 3.00 -4.53 23.92
N ALA A 44 2.75 -4.37 22.62
CA ALA A 44 3.79 -4.21 21.62
C ALA A 44 4.63 -2.95 21.90
N LEU A 45 3.98 -1.81 22.15
CA LEU A 45 4.67 -0.56 22.52
C LEU A 45 5.46 -0.71 23.83
N ARG A 46 4.87 -1.31 24.87
CA ARG A 46 5.57 -1.60 26.13
C ARG A 46 6.77 -2.52 25.92
N SER A 47 6.65 -3.53 25.06
CA SER A 47 7.74 -4.46 24.77
C SER A 47 8.90 -3.79 24.03
N LEU A 48 8.61 -2.86 23.11
CA LEU A 48 9.61 -2.07 22.39
C LEU A 48 10.43 -1.20 23.35
N VAL A 49 9.77 -0.56 24.32
CA VAL A 49 10.44 0.24 25.35
C VAL A 49 11.37 -0.63 26.22
N LYS A 50 10.90 -1.82 26.62
CA LYS A 50 11.73 -2.77 27.41
C LYS A 50 12.94 -3.30 26.63
N ILE A 51 12.75 -3.65 25.36
CA ILE A 51 13.81 -4.18 24.48
C ILE A 51 14.94 -3.15 24.26
N SER A 52 14.62 -1.85 24.27
CA SER A 52 15.60 -0.78 24.10
C SER A 52 16.64 -0.67 25.22
N SER A 53 16.46 -1.38 26.34
CA SER A 53 17.30 -1.22 27.54
C SER A 53 18.45 -2.24 27.61
N SER A 54 18.55 -3.18 26.66
CA SER A 54 19.56 -4.26 26.70
C SER A 54 20.40 -4.31 25.43
N PRO A 55 21.69 -3.89 25.47
CA PRO A 55 22.62 -3.92 24.34
C PRO A 55 22.80 -5.31 23.70
N GLU A 56 22.66 -6.38 24.48
CA GLU A 56 22.78 -7.77 24.01
C GLU A 56 21.70 -8.16 23.00
N ILE A 57 20.52 -7.54 23.05
CA ILE A 57 19.42 -7.84 22.13
C ILE A 57 19.71 -7.28 20.73
N PHE A 58 20.45 -6.17 20.63
CA PHE A 58 20.93 -5.63 19.35
C PHE A 58 21.86 -6.62 18.65
N GLN A 59 22.82 -7.19 19.37
CA GLN A 59 23.75 -8.17 18.81
C GLN A 59 23.06 -9.48 18.37
N LYS A 60 22.07 -9.96 19.14
CA LYS A 60 21.36 -11.22 18.84
C LYS A 60 20.22 -11.09 17.83
N ARG A 61 19.49 -9.96 17.77
CA ARG A 61 18.29 -9.79 16.92
C ARG A 61 18.39 -8.67 15.88
N GLY A 62 19.47 -7.87 15.88
CA GLY A 62 19.66 -6.79 14.91
C GLY A 62 18.58 -5.69 14.97
N ILE A 63 17.95 -5.49 16.12
CA ILE A 63 16.88 -4.48 16.32
C ILE A 63 17.53 -3.19 16.80
N LEU A 64 17.41 -2.10 16.04
CA LEU A 64 17.87 -0.77 16.46
C LEU A 64 17.24 -0.37 17.81
N PRO A 65 17.98 0.32 18.71
CA PRO A 65 17.42 0.88 19.93
C PRO A 65 16.17 1.71 19.67
N PHE A 66 15.19 1.65 20.58
CA PHE A 66 13.92 2.38 20.43
C PHE A 66 14.12 3.88 20.24
N LYS A 67 15.08 4.47 20.96
CA LYS A 67 15.44 5.89 20.80
C LYS A 67 15.84 6.23 19.35
N ILE A 68 16.61 5.37 18.70
CA ILE A 68 17.05 5.57 17.31
C ILE A 68 15.87 5.44 16.34
N ILE A 69 15.02 4.42 16.55
CA ILE A 69 13.80 4.24 15.75
C ILE A 69 12.88 5.46 15.89
N LEU A 70 12.68 5.94 17.12
CA LEU A 70 11.86 7.11 17.40
C LEU A 70 12.45 8.36 16.76
N ILE A 71 13.77 8.56 16.82
CA ILE A 71 14.43 9.69 16.13
C ILE A 71 14.21 9.60 14.62
N PHE A 72 14.40 8.44 13.99
CA PHE A 72 14.16 8.29 12.56
C PHE A 72 12.71 8.59 12.17
N PHE A 73 11.75 8.11 12.98
CA PHE A 73 10.35 8.43 12.80
C PHE A 73 10.08 9.93 12.93
N LEU A 74 10.50 10.55 14.04
CA LEU A 74 10.26 11.97 14.29
C LEU A 74 10.93 12.85 13.22
N VAL A 75 12.18 12.59 12.85
CA VAL A 75 12.91 13.36 11.85
C VAL A 75 12.29 13.19 10.46
N GLY A 76 11.93 11.96 10.06
CA GLY A 76 11.29 11.72 8.77
C GLY A 76 9.92 12.37 8.67
N THR A 77 9.09 12.20 9.69
CA THR A 77 7.73 12.77 9.73
C THR A 77 7.74 14.30 9.88
N LEU A 78 8.59 14.85 10.77
CA LEU A 78 8.75 16.31 10.90
C LEU A 78 9.31 16.90 9.62
N GLY A 79 10.35 16.28 9.03
CA GLY A 79 10.95 16.73 7.78
C GLY A 79 9.94 16.80 6.65
N SER A 80 9.04 15.82 6.56
CA SER A 80 7.94 15.84 5.60
C SER A 80 6.94 16.98 5.85
N VAL A 81 6.52 17.22 7.10
CA VAL A 81 5.60 18.31 7.44
C VAL A 81 6.25 19.67 7.17
N VAL A 82 7.53 19.82 7.51
CA VAL A 82 8.32 21.04 7.24
C VAL A 82 8.41 21.29 5.74
N LEU A 83 8.65 20.26 4.94
CA LEU A 83 8.70 20.37 3.49
C LEU A 83 7.34 20.79 2.90
N VAL A 84 6.22 20.26 3.43
CA VAL A 84 4.87 20.70 3.04
C VAL A 84 4.65 22.17 3.41
N TYR A 85 5.07 22.59 4.61
CA TYR A 85 4.95 23.97 5.06
C TYR A 85 5.77 24.94 4.19
N PHE A 86 6.98 24.55 3.77
CA PHE A 86 7.81 25.35 2.86
C PHE A 86 7.19 25.49 1.47
N LEU A 87 6.54 24.44 0.96
CA LEU A 87 5.94 24.45 -0.39
C LEU A 87 4.53 25.05 -0.42
N VAL A 88 3.79 24.97 0.69
CA VAL A 88 2.42 25.47 0.83
C VAL A 88 2.27 26.17 2.19
N PRO A 89 2.82 27.39 2.35
CA PRO A 89 2.81 28.10 3.63
C PRO A 89 1.40 28.52 4.06
N ASP A 90 0.47 28.69 3.12
CA ASP A 90 -0.91 29.10 3.37
C ASP A 90 -1.77 28.00 4.01
N PHE A 91 -1.31 26.75 3.99
CA PHE A 91 -2.07 25.63 4.55
C PHE A 91 -1.84 25.51 6.06
N PRO A 92 -2.89 25.28 6.88
CA PRO A 92 -2.72 25.18 8.32
C PRO A 92 -1.80 24.00 8.73
N ILE A 93 -0.60 24.33 9.22
CA ILE A 93 0.43 23.34 9.58
C ILE A 93 -0.04 22.33 10.62
N TRP A 94 -0.94 22.73 11.53
CA TRP A 94 -1.48 21.85 12.56
C TRP A 94 -2.25 20.66 11.96
N ILE A 95 -2.91 20.84 10.81
CA ILE A 95 -3.61 19.76 10.11
C ILE A 95 -2.61 18.73 9.61
N SER A 96 -1.53 19.18 8.96
CA SER A 96 -0.45 18.33 8.49
C SER A 96 0.22 17.58 9.65
N LEU A 97 0.40 18.23 10.80
CA LEU A 97 0.94 17.60 12.01
C LEU A 97 0.01 16.50 12.54
N VAL A 98 -1.30 16.75 12.64
CA VAL A 98 -2.27 15.75 13.11
C VAL A 98 -2.29 14.55 12.17
N ILE A 99 -2.34 14.77 10.85
CA ILE A 99 -2.35 13.67 9.87
C ILE A 99 -1.06 12.84 9.96
N ALA A 100 0.09 13.50 10.02
CA ALA A 100 1.38 12.82 9.99
C ALA A 100 1.73 12.11 11.31
N PHE A 101 1.45 12.74 12.47
CA PHE A 101 1.84 12.22 13.80
C PHE A 101 0.76 11.40 14.50
N LEU A 102 -0.52 11.64 14.22
CA LEU A 102 -1.62 10.93 14.86
C LEU A 102 -2.20 9.87 13.92
N ILE A 103 -2.67 10.29 12.74
CA ILE A 103 -3.38 9.39 11.82
C ILE A 103 -2.42 8.39 11.17
N GLY A 104 -1.25 8.83 10.73
CA GLY A 104 -0.23 7.99 10.09
C GLY A 104 0.16 6.76 10.93
N PRO A 105 0.63 6.92 12.18
CA PRO A 105 1.00 5.78 13.03
C PRO A 105 -0.17 4.85 13.36
N VAL A 106 -1.37 5.39 13.60
CA VAL A 106 -2.57 4.58 13.84
C VAL A 106 -2.89 3.74 12.60
N TYR A 107 -2.85 4.36 11.43
CA TYR A 107 -3.06 3.67 10.15
C TYR A 107 -2.01 2.59 9.89
N ALA A 108 -0.73 2.87 10.15
CA ALA A 108 0.36 1.90 10.06
C ALA A 108 0.15 0.70 10.98
N LEU A 109 -0.30 0.91 12.21
CA LEU A 109 -0.59 -0.17 13.17
C LEU A 109 -1.76 -1.06 12.71
N ILE A 110 -2.85 -0.45 12.24
CA ILE A 110 -4.01 -1.18 11.70
C ILE A 110 -3.59 -2.00 10.48
N SER A 111 -2.84 -1.39 9.56
CA SER A 111 -2.38 -2.06 8.34
C SER A 111 -1.42 -3.20 8.65
N ALA A 112 -0.43 -2.99 9.53
CA ALA A 112 0.52 -4.03 9.95
C ALA A 112 -0.20 -5.22 10.61
N ARG A 113 -1.23 -4.95 11.42
CA ARG A 113 -2.05 -6.00 12.02
C ARG A 113 -2.88 -6.74 10.97
N SER A 114 -3.47 -6.02 10.02
CA SER A 114 -4.26 -6.58 8.93
C SER A 114 -3.43 -7.56 8.09
N VAL A 115 -2.22 -7.16 7.72
CA VAL A 115 -1.24 -8.02 7.04
C VAL A 115 -0.92 -9.25 7.90
N GLY A 116 -0.69 -9.07 9.20
CA GLY A 116 -0.40 -10.16 10.12
C GLY A 116 -1.53 -11.20 10.28
N GLU A 117 -2.80 -10.78 10.15
CA GLU A 117 -3.97 -11.66 10.29
C GLU A 117 -4.39 -12.31 8.97
N THR A 118 -4.26 -11.60 7.85
CA THR A 118 -4.88 -12.02 6.57
C THR A 118 -3.91 -12.13 5.42
N GLY A 119 -2.67 -11.67 5.59
CA GLY A 119 -1.70 -11.51 4.50
C GLY A 119 -1.96 -10.28 3.61
N PHE A 120 -3.08 -9.58 3.79
CA PHE A 120 -3.41 -8.35 3.05
C PHE A 120 -3.50 -7.15 3.99
N GLY A 121 -2.91 -6.03 3.56
CA GLY A 121 -3.07 -4.76 4.25
C GLY A 121 -4.40 -4.12 3.91
N ILE A 122 -4.95 -3.33 4.85
CA ILE A 122 -6.08 -2.47 4.55
C ILE A 122 -5.55 -1.11 4.15
N THR A 123 -6.03 -0.63 3.02
CA THR A 123 -5.78 0.74 2.57
C THR A 123 -7.04 1.56 2.82
N ILE A 124 -6.93 2.61 3.65
CA ILE A 124 -8.00 3.58 3.83
C ILE A 124 -7.80 4.67 2.78
N PRO A 125 -8.67 4.78 1.77
CA PRO A 125 -8.47 5.74 0.69
C PRO A 125 -8.87 7.15 1.12
N TYR A 126 -8.29 8.15 0.46
CA TYR A 126 -8.72 9.55 0.52
C TYR A 126 -8.65 10.25 1.89
N ILE A 127 -7.80 9.79 2.81
CA ILE A 127 -7.61 10.44 4.11
C ILE A 127 -7.18 11.90 3.91
N TRP A 128 -6.23 12.16 3.01
CA TRP A 128 -5.68 13.49 2.78
C TRP A 128 -6.66 14.39 2.04
N GLU A 129 -7.24 13.90 0.95
CA GLU A 129 -8.25 14.59 0.16
C GLU A 129 -9.47 14.95 1.01
N GLY A 130 -9.90 14.03 1.89
CA GLY A 130 -10.93 14.29 2.89
C GLY A 130 -10.57 15.39 3.87
N THR A 131 -9.33 15.38 4.35
CA THR A 131 -8.80 16.40 5.26
C THR A 131 -8.77 17.78 4.61
N ILE A 132 -8.36 17.88 3.35
CA ILE A 132 -8.35 19.16 2.62
C ILE A 132 -9.77 19.70 2.45
N LEU A 133 -10.73 18.84 2.07
CA LEU A 133 -12.13 19.25 1.91
C LEU A 133 -12.73 19.73 3.23
N LEU A 134 -12.49 19.00 4.32
CA LEU A 134 -12.96 19.37 5.67
C LEU A 134 -12.28 20.63 6.22
N SER A 135 -11.04 20.92 5.80
CA SER A 135 -10.34 22.15 6.19
C SER A 135 -10.93 23.43 5.60
N GLY A 136 -11.79 23.30 4.58
CA GLY A 136 -12.35 24.45 3.86
C GLY A 136 -11.34 25.19 2.97
N TYR A 137 -10.11 24.70 2.84
CA TYR A 137 -9.03 25.39 2.12
C TYR A 137 -9.36 25.63 0.64
N GLY A 138 -9.26 26.88 0.19
CA GLY A 138 -9.67 27.31 -1.15
C GLY A 138 -8.67 27.03 -2.28
N GLY A 139 -7.38 26.92 -1.96
CA GLY A 139 -6.31 26.80 -2.96
C GLY A 139 -6.02 25.37 -3.41
N ILE A 140 -5.11 25.25 -4.39
CA ILE A 140 -4.68 23.97 -4.95
C ILE A 140 -3.47 23.35 -4.22
N GLY A 141 -2.66 24.15 -3.51
CA GLY A 141 -1.37 23.72 -2.95
C GLY A 141 -1.38 22.36 -2.22
N PRO A 142 -2.24 22.15 -1.20
CA PRO A 142 -2.31 20.90 -0.44
C PRO A 142 -2.72 19.69 -1.30
N TRP A 143 -3.35 19.90 -2.45
CA TRP A 143 -3.72 18.81 -3.34
C TRP A 143 -2.55 18.30 -4.17
N LEU A 144 -1.49 19.10 -4.32
CA LEU A 144 -0.28 18.75 -5.05
C LEU A 144 0.76 18.08 -4.15
N ILE A 145 0.69 18.34 -2.84
CA ILE A 145 1.61 17.78 -1.88
C ILE A 145 0.92 17.42 -0.57
N SER A 146 1.24 16.23 -0.06
CA SER A 146 0.80 15.76 1.24
C SER A 146 2.01 15.54 2.16
N PRO A 147 1.84 15.68 3.48
CA PRO A 147 2.80 15.08 4.40
C PRO A 147 2.83 13.56 4.20
N ILE A 148 3.90 12.92 4.66
CA ILE A 148 4.02 11.47 4.67
C ILE A 148 3.19 10.95 5.86
N PHE A 149 2.14 10.19 5.55
CA PHE A 149 1.28 9.51 6.53
C PHE A 149 0.99 8.05 6.12
N GLU A 150 1.96 7.43 5.42
CA GLU A 150 1.77 6.11 4.82
C GLU A 150 1.46 5.02 5.86
N GLY A 151 0.29 4.37 5.73
CA GLY A 151 -0.06 3.18 6.52
C GLY A 151 0.37 1.86 5.88
N GLY A 152 0.37 1.78 4.55
CA GLY A 152 0.65 0.56 3.80
C GLY A 152 2.12 0.15 3.82
N ALA A 153 3.05 1.08 3.56
CA ALA A 153 4.47 0.76 3.49
C ALA A 153 5.02 0.21 4.82
N PRO A 154 4.74 0.81 6.00
CA PRO A 154 5.21 0.27 7.28
C PRO A 154 4.76 -1.18 7.56
N ALA A 155 3.56 -1.56 7.10
CA ALA A 155 3.06 -2.92 7.22
C ALA A 155 3.92 -3.91 6.40
N ASN A 156 4.27 -3.54 5.17
CA ASN A 156 5.17 -4.33 4.32
C ASN A 156 6.58 -4.44 4.92
N PHE A 157 7.13 -3.35 5.46
CA PHE A 157 8.42 -3.40 6.18
C PHE A 157 8.37 -4.36 7.38
N THR A 158 7.28 -4.34 8.13
CA THR A 158 7.08 -5.25 9.28
C THR A 158 7.05 -6.71 8.84
N GLN A 159 6.34 -7.02 7.75
CA GLN A 159 6.32 -8.35 7.15
C GLN A 159 7.72 -8.77 6.69
N THR A 160 8.46 -7.90 6.01
CA THR A 160 9.81 -8.22 5.52
C THR A 160 10.80 -8.45 6.66
N ILE A 161 10.72 -7.66 7.74
CA ILE A 161 11.50 -7.90 8.95
C ILE A 161 11.17 -9.28 9.55
N LYS A 162 9.90 -9.68 9.56
CA LYS A 162 9.50 -11.02 10.00
C LYS A 162 10.08 -12.11 9.11
N ILE A 163 10.09 -11.91 7.79
CA ILE A 163 10.73 -12.83 6.84
C ILE A 163 12.23 -12.94 7.14
N ALA A 164 12.92 -11.82 7.35
CA ALA A 164 14.35 -11.83 7.69
C ALA A 164 14.63 -12.67 8.95
N TYR A 165 13.78 -12.58 9.98
CA TYR A 165 13.90 -13.44 11.15
C TYR A 165 13.68 -14.93 10.87
N LEU A 166 12.75 -15.25 9.97
CA LEU A 166 12.48 -16.65 9.58
C LEU A 166 13.58 -17.24 8.71
N THR A 167 14.34 -16.41 8.00
CA THR A 167 15.48 -16.81 7.17
C THR A 167 16.83 -16.59 7.87
N GLU A 168 16.83 -16.44 9.20
CA GLU A 168 18.02 -16.19 10.03
C GLU A 168 18.90 -15.02 9.53
N THR A 169 18.27 -14.07 8.85
CA THR A 169 18.91 -12.90 8.26
C THR A 169 18.77 -11.72 9.20
N LYS A 170 19.86 -10.98 9.41
CA LYS A 170 19.83 -9.77 10.26
C LYS A 170 19.00 -8.67 9.56
N PRO A 171 17.99 -8.07 10.21
CA PRO A 171 17.19 -6.98 9.62
C PRO A 171 18.02 -5.79 9.12
N VAL A 172 19.16 -5.50 9.77
CA VAL A 172 20.09 -4.45 9.34
C VAL A 172 20.63 -4.71 7.92
N SER A 173 20.86 -5.97 7.55
CA SER A 173 21.31 -6.32 6.20
C SER A 173 20.25 -5.99 5.15
N PHE A 174 18.96 -6.21 5.48
CA PHE A 174 17.85 -5.80 4.63
C PHE A 174 17.82 -4.28 4.43
N PHE A 175 17.95 -3.49 5.50
CA PHE A 175 17.97 -2.02 5.36
C PHE A 175 19.17 -1.51 4.56
N LYS A 176 20.35 -2.12 4.73
CA LYS A 176 21.52 -1.79 3.91
C LYS A 176 21.27 -2.09 2.42
N ALA A 177 20.74 -3.27 2.12
CA ALA A 177 20.40 -3.65 0.75
C ALA A 177 19.34 -2.70 0.17
N TYR A 178 18.30 -2.35 0.94
CA TYR A 178 17.27 -1.42 0.53
C TYR A 178 17.81 -0.02 0.20
N LEU A 179 18.73 0.51 1.02
CA LEU A 179 19.38 1.79 0.75
C LEU A 179 20.24 1.74 -0.53
N ILE A 180 21.01 0.67 -0.72
CA ILE A 180 21.78 0.46 -1.95
C ILE A 180 20.82 0.41 -3.15
N SER A 181 19.71 -0.33 -3.04
CA SER A 181 18.68 -0.40 -4.09
C SER A 181 18.10 0.98 -4.39
N ILE A 182 17.77 1.81 -3.40
CA ILE A 182 17.28 3.18 -3.64
C ILE A 182 18.29 3.99 -4.46
N VAL A 183 19.57 3.96 -4.09
CA VAL A 183 20.61 4.73 -4.79
C VAL A 183 20.77 4.24 -6.23
N VAL A 184 20.94 2.93 -6.41
CA VAL A 184 21.12 2.31 -7.73
C VAL A 184 19.88 2.54 -8.61
N SER A 185 18.69 2.28 -8.08
CA SER A 185 17.44 2.49 -8.81
C SER A 185 17.21 3.95 -9.16
N SER A 186 17.61 4.90 -8.32
CA SER A 186 17.49 6.33 -8.64
C SER A 186 18.39 6.72 -9.81
N ILE A 187 19.66 6.31 -9.78
CA ILE A 187 20.63 6.55 -10.87
C ILE A 187 20.12 5.93 -12.17
N LEU A 188 19.72 4.66 -12.13
CA LEU A 188 19.19 3.96 -13.30
C LEU A 188 17.88 4.59 -13.79
N SER A 189 17.02 5.08 -12.91
CA SER A 189 15.77 5.75 -13.30
C SER A 189 16.05 7.00 -14.14
N PHE A 190 17.01 7.84 -13.73
CA PHE A 190 17.41 9.01 -14.53
C PHE A 190 17.99 8.60 -15.89
N LEU A 191 18.81 7.54 -15.92
CA LEU A 191 19.37 6.99 -17.14
C LEU A 191 18.25 6.52 -18.10
N PHE A 192 17.32 5.69 -17.62
CA PHE A 192 16.23 5.16 -18.44
C PHE A 192 15.27 6.24 -18.91
N VAL A 193 14.91 7.19 -18.05
CA VAL A 193 14.07 8.34 -18.44
C VAL A 193 14.75 9.14 -19.55
N SER A 194 16.06 9.42 -19.42
CA SER A 194 16.84 10.11 -20.46
C SER A 194 16.81 9.35 -21.79
N PHE A 195 16.99 8.03 -21.76
CA PHE A 195 16.88 7.20 -22.97
C PHE A 195 15.49 7.23 -23.59
N PHE A 196 14.42 7.15 -22.80
CA PHE A 196 13.06 7.21 -23.34
C PHE A 196 12.78 8.56 -24.02
N TRP A 197 13.16 9.67 -23.40
CA TRP A 197 12.99 10.99 -24.01
C TRP A 197 13.77 11.18 -25.33
N LYS A 198 14.90 10.48 -25.50
CA LYS A 198 15.66 10.48 -26.77
C LYS A 198 15.02 9.63 -27.86
N LEU A 199 14.33 8.55 -27.50
CA LEU A 199 13.67 7.65 -28.46
C LEU A 199 12.41 8.27 -29.07
N ALA A 200 11.58 8.88 -28.24
CA ALA A 200 10.37 9.57 -28.67
C ALA A 200 9.92 10.56 -27.59
N PRO A 201 9.16 11.62 -27.95
CA PRO A 201 8.55 12.48 -26.95
C PRO A 201 7.56 11.71 -26.08
N ILE A 202 7.51 12.00 -24.78
CA ILE A 202 6.53 11.47 -23.84
C ILE A 202 5.53 12.59 -23.51
N PRO A 203 4.21 12.42 -23.71
CA PRO A 203 3.51 11.24 -24.22
C PRO A 203 3.48 11.18 -25.77
N SER A 204 3.45 9.97 -26.34
CA SER A 204 3.29 9.73 -27.78
C SER A 204 2.76 8.32 -28.06
N SER A 205 2.42 8.01 -29.32
CA SER A 205 2.03 6.65 -29.74
C SER A 205 3.10 5.59 -29.46
N ALA A 206 4.37 5.99 -29.33
CA ALA A 206 5.46 5.13 -28.91
C ALA A 206 5.32 4.66 -27.44
N TYR A 207 4.54 5.38 -26.63
CA TYR A 207 4.23 5.10 -25.23
C TYR A 207 2.72 5.08 -24.96
N PRO A 208 1.99 4.04 -25.40
CA PRO A 208 0.52 4.00 -25.30
C PRO A 208 -0.01 4.15 -23.87
N TRP A 209 0.72 3.62 -22.88
CA TRP A 209 0.32 3.71 -21.48
C TRP A 209 0.26 5.16 -20.99
N THR A 210 1.24 6.02 -21.32
CA THR A 210 1.25 7.42 -20.88
C THR A 210 0.18 8.23 -21.60
N MET A 211 -0.05 7.96 -22.88
CA MET A 211 -1.15 8.57 -23.66
C MET A 211 -2.53 8.34 -23.04
N VAL A 212 -2.76 7.17 -22.43
CA VAL A 212 -4.05 6.83 -21.82
C VAL A 212 -4.09 7.24 -20.35
N GLN A 213 -3.09 6.87 -19.56
CA GLN A 213 -3.15 6.99 -18.10
C GLN A 213 -2.91 8.42 -17.60
N TRP A 214 -2.06 9.21 -18.25
CA TRP A 214 -1.80 10.58 -17.76
C TRP A 214 -3.05 11.46 -17.83
N PRO A 215 -3.81 11.49 -18.94
CA PRO A 215 -5.10 12.18 -18.96
C PRO A 215 -6.09 11.64 -17.92
N VAL A 216 -6.17 10.32 -17.73
CA VAL A 216 -7.03 9.69 -16.71
C VAL A 216 -6.67 10.17 -15.30
N ASN A 217 -5.37 10.23 -14.97
CA ASN A 217 -4.88 10.72 -13.69
C ASN A 217 -5.19 12.20 -13.50
N VAL A 218 -4.90 13.04 -14.50
CA VAL A 218 -5.18 14.48 -14.44
C VAL A 218 -6.68 14.76 -14.30
N LEU A 219 -7.54 14.03 -15.02
CA LEU A 219 -8.99 14.17 -14.89
C LEU A 219 -9.48 13.72 -13.50
N THR A 220 -8.92 12.65 -12.95
CA THR A 220 -9.26 12.17 -11.61
C THR A 220 -8.84 13.19 -10.55
N SER A 221 -7.60 13.67 -10.60
CA SER A 221 -7.09 14.73 -9.72
C SER A 221 -7.88 16.03 -9.88
N GLY A 222 -8.19 16.43 -11.12
CA GLY A 222 -8.99 17.61 -11.40
C GLY A 222 -10.41 17.55 -10.82
N THR A 223 -11.00 16.36 -10.72
CA THR A 223 -12.32 16.18 -10.08
C THR A 223 -12.25 16.45 -8.57
N TRP A 224 -11.13 16.09 -7.94
CA TRP A 224 -10.83 16.42 -6.54
C TRP A 224 -10.51 17.92 -6.35
N TRP A 225 -9.65 18.47 -7.21
CA TRP A 225 -9.24 19.89 -7.14
C TRP A 225 -10.41 20.85 -7.33
N THR A 226 -11.34 20.51 -8.22
CA THR A 226 -12.57 21.28 -8.44
C THR A 226 -13.62 21.09 -7.35
N LYS A 227 -13.36 20.22 -6.35
CA LYS A 227 -14.27 19.89 -5.25
C LYS A 227 -15.65 19.40 -5.71
N LYS A 228 -15.74 18.89 -6.95
CA LYS A 228 -16.98 18.34 -7.51
C LYS A 228 -17.33 16.96 -6.94
N ILE A 229 -16.36 16.32 -6.28
CA ILE A 229 -16.59 15.12 -5.47
C ILE A 229 -17.03 15.59 -4.09
N THR A 230 -18.34 15.60 -3.86
CA THR A 230 -18.90 15.74 -2.52
C THR A 230 -18.92 14.37 -1.85
N PHE A 231 -18.39 14.28 -0.63
CA PHE A 231 -18.60 13.08 0.18
C PHE A 231 -20.10 12.92 0.43
N GLN A 232 -20.66 11.81 -0.03
CA GLN A 232 -22.00 11.40 0.37
C GLN A 232 -21.89 10.87 1.80
N THR A 233 -21.95 11.78 2.77
CA THR A 233 -21.78 11.48 4.20
C THR A 233 -22.69 10.33 4.65
N ASP A 234 -23.93 10.32 4.15
CA ASP A 234 -24.90 9.24 4.41
C ASP A 234 -24.38 7.87 3.94
N SER A 235 -23.82 7.81 2.72
CA SER A 235 -23.25 6.58 2.19
C SER A 235 -22.03 6.11 2.97
N ILE A 236 -21.21 7.02 3.51
CA ILE A 236 -20.07 6.67 4.37
C ILE A 236 -20.59 6.06 5.67
N ILE A 237 -21.54 6.72 6.33
CA ILE A 237 -22.10 6.29 7.62
C ILE A 237 -22.83 4.95 7.48
N ILE A 238 -23.69 4.82 6.47
CA ILE A 238 -24.43 3.57 6.21
C ILE A 238 -23.44 2.42 5.96
N SER A 239 -22.43 2.65 5.11
CA SER A 239 -21.42 1.63 4.80
C SER A 239 -20.59 1.26 6.02
N PHE A 240 -20.23 2.24 6.85
CA PHE A 240 -19.54 2.02 8.12
C PHE A 240 -20.36 1.13 9.06
N ILE A 241 -21.64 1.45 9.27
CA ILE A 241 -22.55 0.69 10.13
C ILE A 241 -22.72 -0.74 9.60
N ILE A 242 -22.95 -0.89 8.29
CA ILE A 242 -23.12 -2.20 7.65
C ILE A 242 -21.87 -3.08 7.87
N ILE A 243 -20.67 -2.54 7.65
CA ILE A 243 -19.43 -3.30 7.85
C ILE A 243 -19.20 -3.64 9.32
N ILE A 244 -19.56 -2.75 10.26
CA ILE A 244 -19.51 -3.09 11.69
C ILE A 244 -20.46 -4.25 12.00
N ILE A 245 -21.70 -4.20 11.52
CA ILE A 245 -22.68 -5.26 11.73
C ILE A 245 -22.18 -6.59 11.15
N ILE A 246 -21.70 -6.58 9.90
CA ILE A 246 -21.13 -7.76 9.24
C ILE A 246 -19.92 -8.28 10.01
N GLY A 247 -19.06 -7.40 10.51
CA GLY A 247 -17.90 -7.74 11.33
C GLY A 247 -18.29 -8.45 12.62
N VAL A 248 -19.21 -7.85 13.39
CA VAL A 248 -19.67 -8.40 14.67
C VAL A 248 -20.42 -9.71 14.47
N LEU A 249 -21.37 -9.76 13.53
CA LEU A 249 -22.13 -10.97 13.24
C LEU A 249 -21.23 -12.07 12.68
N GLY A 250 -20.37 -11.76 11.72
CA GLY A 250 -19.46 -12.73 11.10
C GLY A 250 -18.48 -13.31 12.12
N GLU A 251 -17.91 -12.50 13.00
CA GLU A 251 -17.04 -13.00 14.07
C GLU A 251 -17.80 -13.81 15.11
N THR A 252 -19.03 -13.42 15.46
CA THR A 252 -19.87 -14.15 16.40
C THR A 252 -20.25 -15.51 15.83
N LEU A 253 -20.71 -15.54 14.57
CA LEU A 253 -21.03 -16.76 13.84
C LEU A 253 -19.80 -17.65 13.71
N ALA A 254 -18.61 -17.12 13.43
CA ALA A 254 -17.38 -17.91 13.34
C ALA A 254 -16.91 -18.50 14.69
N ARG A 255 -17.42 -18.00 15.82
CA ARG A 255 -17.19 -18.66 17.12
C ARG A 255 -18.13 -19.83 17.34
N TYR A 256 -19.37 -19.74 16.87
CA TYR A 256 -20.38 -20.78 17.03
C TYR A 256 -20.39 -21.81 15.89
N THR A 257 -19.86 -21.44 14.73
CA THR A 257 -19.72 -22.29 13.55
C THR A 257 -18.24 -22.51 13.27
N SER A 258 -17.85 -23.68 12.78
CA SER A 258 -16.45 -23.95 12.39
C SER A 258 -16.03 -23.26 11.08
N ILE A 259 -16.77 -22.24 10.62
CA ILE A 259 -16.51 -21.52 9.38
C ILE A 259 -15.57 -20.35 9.69
N PRO A 260 -14.36 -20.30 9.09
CA PRO A 260 -13.44 -19.20 9.31
C PRO A 260 -13.98 -17.91 8.67
N PHE A 261 -14.04 -16.83 9.46
CA PHE A 261 -14.42 -15.49 9.00
C PHE A 261 -13.30 -14.49 9.28
N SER A 262 -13.06 -13.59 8.34
CA SER A 262 -12.17 -12.45 8.52
C SER A 262 -12.77 -11.21 7.89
N LEU A 263 -13.11 -10.23 8.73
CA LEU A 263 -13.59 -8.93 8.29
C LEU A 263 -12.55 -8.19 7.46
N VAL A 264 -11.28 -8.28 7.87
CA VAL A 264 -10.14 -7.66 7.18
C VAL A 264 -10.03 -8.21 5.76
N ALA A 265 -10.13 -9.53 5.58
CA ALA A 265 -10.05 -10.16 4.25
C ALA A 265 -11.28 -9.81 3.39
N LEU A 266 -12.47 -9.75 3.99
CA LEU A 266 -13.69 -9.33 3.28
C LEU A 266 -13.52 -7.92 2.72
N VAL A 267 -13.14 -6.96 3.56
CA VAL A 267 -12.95 -5.57 3.14
C VAL A 267 -11.79 -5.41 2.16
N ALA A 268 -10.65 -6.06 2.41
CA ALA A 268 -9.54 -6.05 1.46
C ALA A 268 -9.95 -6.59 0.08
N GLY A 269 -10.78 -7.65 0.06
CA GLY A 269 -11.33 -8.24 -1.16
C GLY A 269 -12.27 -7.32 -1.93
N THR A 270 -13.07 -6.48 -1.25
CA THR A 270 -13.98 -5.53 -1.92
C THR A 270 -13.25 -4.50 -2.79
N GLY A 271 -11.99 -4.18 -2.46
CA GLY A 271 -11.16 -3.27 -3.24
C GLY A 271 -10.41 -3.94 -4.41
N GLN A 272 -10.44 -5.28 -4.51
CA GLN A 272 -9.73 -6.00 -5.56
C GLN A 272 -10.57 -6.12 -6.82
N LEU A 273 -9.94 -5.79 -7.96
CA LEU A 273 -10.56 -6.02 -9.26
C LEU A 273 -10.66 -7.52 -9.55
N PRO A 274 -11.70 -7.99 -10.26
CA PRO A 274 -11.89 -9.42 -10.53
C PRO A 274 -10.67 -10.09 -11.17
N TYR A 275 -9.96 -9.40 -12.05
CA TYR A 275 -8.75 -9.93 -12.69
C TYR A 275 -7.58 -10.13 -11.71
N ILE A 276 -7.62 -9.55 -10.50
CA ILE A 276 -6.66 -9.78 -9.42
C ILE A 276 -7.21 -10.86 -8.48
N ALA A 277 -8.45 -10.71 -8.02
CA ALA A 277 -9.05 -11.59 -7.03
C ALA A 277 -9.23 -13.04 -7.54
N VAL A 278 -9.69 -13.21 -8.78
CA VAL A 278 -9.98 -14.53 -9.35
C VAL A 278 -8.71 -15.37 -9.53
N PRO A 279 -7.60 -14.86 -10.10
CA PRO A 279 -6.35 -15.62 -10.18
C PRO A 279 -5.78 -15.99 -8.80
N ILE A 280 -5.84 -15.10 -7.81
CA ILE A 280 -5.41 -15.40 -6.43
C ILE A 280 -6.25 -16.56 -5.87
N PHE A 281 -7.57 -16.51 -6.07
CA PHE A 281 -8.47 -17.55 -5.61
C PHE A 281 -8.20 -18.90 -6.29
N ILE A 282 -8.06 -18.91 -7.62
CA ILE A 282 -7.72 -20.11 -8.40
C ILE A 282 -6.37 -20.67 -7.95
N GLY A 283 -5.35 -19.82 -7.79
CA GLY A 283 -4.03 -20.23 -7.32
C GLY A 283 -4.07 -20.84 -5.91
N ALA A 284 -4.88 -20.28 -5.01
CA ALA A 284 -5.09 -20.82 -3.68
C ALA A 284 -5.80 -22.19 -3.71
N LEU A 285 -6.80 -22.37 -4.59
CA LEU A 285 -7.48 -23.66 -4.78
C LEU A 285 -6.53 -24.72 -5.35
N ILE A 286 -5.78 -24.39 -6.39
CA ILE A 286 -4.79 -25.29 -7.00
C ILE A 286 -3.73 -25.68 -5.96
N GLY A 287 -3.19 -24.69 -5.23
CA GLY A 287 -2.21 -24.93 -4.17
C GLY A 287 -2.74 -25.85 -3.06
N LYS A 288 -3.97 -25.61 -2.59
CA LYS A 288 -4.56 -26.35 -1.47
C LYS A 288 -5.09 -27.74 -1.84
N TYR A 289 -5.75 -27.88 -2.99
CA TYR A 289 -6.47 -29.11 -3.33
C TYR A 289 -5.75 -29.98 -4.35
N ILE A 290 -4.91 -29.41 -5.21
CA ILE A 290 -4.20 -30.17 -6.25
C ILE A 290 -2.77 -30.42 -5.79
N ILE A 291 -1.98 -29.36 -5.61
CA ILE A 291 -0.54 -29.49 -5.35
C ILE A 291 -0.27 -30.20 -4.03
N GLN A 292 -0.96 -29.83 -2.94
CA GLN A 292 -0.81 -30.52 -1.65
C GLN A 292 -1.15 -32.02 -1.72
N ARG A 293 -2.06 -32.45 -2.62
CA ARG A 293 -2.37 -33.87 -2.81
C ARG A 293 -1.29 -34.61 -3.59
N ILE A 294 -0.64 -33.94 -4.56
CA ILE A 294 0.37 -34.56 -5.43
C ILE A 294 1.71 -34.72 -4.69
N ILE A 295 2.23 -33.64 -4.09
CA ILE A 295 3.58 -33.63 -3.50
C ILE A 295 3.60 -33.76 -1.97
N GLY A 296 2.43 -33.77 -1.34
CA GLY A 296 2.28 -33.80 0.12
C GLY A 296 2.35 -32.41 0.77
N LYS A 297 1.62 -32.27 1.88
CA LYS A 297 1.44 -30.98 2.60
C LYS A 297 2.75 -30.39 3.10
N GLU A 298 3.64 -31.23 3.64
CA GLU A 298 4.90 -30.79 4.22
C GLU A 298 5.86 -30.26 3.16
N LYS A 299 6.08 -31.02 2.08
CA LYS A 299 6.90 -30.58 0.95
C LYS A 299 6.35 -29.31 0.32
N TRP A 300 5.03 -29.22 0.12
CA TRP A 300 4.43 -28.00 -0.42
C TRP A 300 4.69 -26.77 0.47
N ASN A 301 4.54 -26.91 1.77
CA ASN A 301 4.77 -25.79 2.70
C ASN A 301 6.23 -25.32 2.71
N ASN A 302 7.18 -26.23 2.50
CA ASN A 302 8.61 -25.90 2.42
C ASN A 302 8.98 -25.25 1.09
N TYR A 303 8.44 -25.72 -0.04
CA TYR A 303 8.83 -25.24 -1.37
C TYR A 303 8.03 -24.06 -1.91
N ARG A 304 6.80 -23.79 -1.43
CA ARG A 304 5.93 -22.75 -2.00
C ARG A 304 6.55 -21.35 -2.04
N TYR A 305 7.36 -20.99 -1.03
CA TYR A 305 8.01 -19.69 -0.97
C TYR A 305 9.20 -19.60 -1.95
N ILE A 306 9.93 -20.71 -2.14
CA ILE A 306 11.02 -20.81 -3.10
C ILE A 306 10.47 -20.69 -4.53
N LEU A 307 9.35 -21.38 -4.81
CA LEU A 307 8.65 -21.28 -6.08
C LEU A 307 8.24 -19.83 -6.38
N PHE A 308 7.60 -19.17 -5.40
CA PHE A 308 7.21 -17.76 -5.54
C PHE A 308 8.41 -16.84 -5.77
N ALA A 309 9.50 -17.02 -5.02
CA ALA A 309 10.73 -16.24 -5.21
C ALA A 309 11.32 -16.43 -6.61
N GLY A 310 11.32 -17.67 -7.13
CA GLY A 310 11.75 -17.98 -8.48
C GLY A 310 10.88 -17.32 -9.56
N VAL A 311 9.55 -17.34 -9.40
CA VAL A 311 8.63 -16.66 -10.32
C VAL A 311 8.85 -15.16 -10.31
N ALA A 312 8.95 -14.53 -9.13
CA ALA A 312 9.17 -13.09 -9.01
C ALA A 312 10.53 -12.66 -9.61
N ALA A 313 11.59 -13.44 -9.37
CA ALA A 313 12.90 -13.20 -9.97
C ALA A 313 12.87 -13.37 -11.50
N GLY A 314 12.19 -14.41 -11.99
CA GLY A 314 12.01 -14.67 -13.41
C GLY A 314 11.23 -13.56 -14.12
N GLU A 315 10.12 -13.10 -13.53
CA GLU A 315 9.34 -11.96 -14.03
C GLU A 315 10.21 -10.71 -14.18
N GLY A 316 10.98 -10.36 -13.13
CA GLY A 316 11.86 -9.20 -13.18
C GLY A 316 12.91 -9.29 -14.29
N LEU A 317 13.53 -10.46 -14.47
CA LEU A 317 14.52 -10.69 -15.53
C LEU A 317 13.87 -10.64 -16.92
N SER A 318 12.71 -11.26 -17.09
CA SER A 318 11.96 -11.24 -18.35
C SER A 318 11.58 -9.81 -18.75
N ILE A 319 11.10 -8.99 -17.80
CA ILE A 319 10.79 -7.58 -18.05
C ILE A 319 12.03 -6.82 -18.50
N ALA A 320 13.17 -7.01 -17.82
CA ALA A 320 14.41 -6.34 -18.19
C ALA A 320 14.88 -6.70 -19.61
N ILE A 321 14.82 -7.98 -19.97
CA ILE A 321 15.17 -8.47 -21.32
C ILE A 321 14.20 -7.92 -22.36
N SER A 322 12.89 -7.93 -22.09
CA SER A 322 11.88 -7.39 -23.00
C SER A 322 12.06 -5.89 -23.24
N VAL A 323 12.33 -5.12 -22.19
CA VAL A 323 12.60 -3.67 -22.30
C VAL A 323 13.87 -3.44 -23.13
N ALA A 324 14.94 -4.18 -22.85
CA ALA A 324 16.18 -4.09 -23.62
C ALA A 324 15.96 -4.42 -25.11
N ALA A 325 15.22 -5.48 -25.42
CA ALA A 325 14.88 -5.87 -26.78
C ALA A 325 14.07 -4.77 -27.50
N VAL A 326 13.02 -4.24 -26.86
CA VAL A 326 12.21 -3.15 -27.42
C VAL A 326 13.06 -1.90 -27.67
N MET A 327 13.97 -1.56 -26.76
CA MET A 327 14.89 -0.43 -26.94
C MET A 327 15.82 -0.66 -28.13
N LEU A 328 16.42 -1.84 -28.27
CA LEU A 328 17.29 -2.17 -29.40
C LEU A 328 16.54 -2.10 -30.74
N THR A 329 15.33 -2.66 -30.81
CA THR A 329 14.52 -2.61 -32.03
C THR A 329 14.14 -1.18 -32.39
N LYS A 330 13.74 -0.35 -31.42
CA LYS A 330 13.37 1.04 -31.71
C LYS A 330 14.58 1.87 -32.15
N THR A 331 15.74 1.71 -31.52
CA THR A 331 16.98 2.40 -31.94
C THR A 331 17.39 2.03 -33.36
N ALA A 332 17.27 0.75 -33.73
CA ALA A 332 17.58 0.28 -35.09
C ALA A 332 16.63 0.88 -36.15
N TRP A 333 15.37 1.14 -35.79
CA TRP A 333 14.38 1.75 -36.69
C TRP A 333 14.47 3.28 -36.77
N THR A 334 14.90 3.98 -35.72
CA THR A 334 14.97 5.45 -35.69
C THR A 334 16.23 6.02 -36.32
N GLY A 335 17.15 5.20 -36.84
CA GLY A 335 18.32 5.68 -37.59
C GLY A 335 19.20 6.65 -36.80
N ILE A 336 19.34 6.47 -35.48
CA ILE A 336 20.34 7.21 -34.70
C ILE A 336 21.66 6.46 -34.84
N PHE A 337 22.20 6.51 -36.06
CA PHE A 337 23.61 6.48 -36.44
C PHE A 337 23.73 7.18 -37.78
#